data_AF-A0A7C3JYU3-F1
#
_entry.id   AF-A0A7C3JYU3-F1
#
_cell.length_a   1.000
_cell.length_b   1.000
_cell.length_c   1.000
_cell.angle_alpha   90.00
_cell.angle_beta   90.00
_cell.angle_gamma   90.00
#
_symmetry.space_group_name_H-M   'P 1'
#
loop_
_entity.id
_entity.type
_entity.pdbx_description
1 polymer ?
#
loop_
_entity_poly.entity_id
_entity_poly.type
_entity_poly.pdbx_seq_one_letter_code
_entity_poly.pdbx_strand_id
1 'polypeptide(L)'
;MRIGRRRFMKAAAGGALAALALRGAGRAIANPKQTPIDRHLAWVWRFDDDGDPAEIRDRLVQQRAGILLKTHDGSTYMGKWDASWGGVTGPEKVRELAEFFESAGVPFHAWSVTRGVDPVREAEVAAEVLANGARSLTFDLEPAEGKAYWQRGPAEAMQIGWELRRLMPDAYLVVAPDPRPWQLEVVPIGEFASFCDEIAPQTYWDTFDSPANYRLFEMFGYPPGPDGITPEHVLTVTNQALAPHGRPIRPVGQGAASHEEWARFLQTAESLGMGEASFWRFRTAGDGVWQALSESVARKQEQSKQAALKTQPRDNPAPAGQGKGAGPKVDSPRAKTEDAQEEADGAAGAPANRPYRNLPRFRSQYRLDVAPSRNRSLLPGGRE
;
A
#
# COMPACT_ATOMS: atom_id res chain seq x y z
N MET A 1 -28.76 59.24 -33.85
CA MET A 1 -30.21 59.04 -34.08
C MET A 1 -30.43 57.58 -34.46
N ARG A 2 -31.26 56.86 -33.70
CA ARG A 2 -31.40 55.39 -33.75
C ARG A 2 -32.08 54.93 -35.04
N ILE A 3 -31.51 53.95 -35.73
CA ILE A 3 -32.23 53.14 -36.74
C ILE A 3 -31.94 51.66 -36.44
N GLY A 4 -33.04 50.92 -36.26
CA GLY A 4 -33.10 49.56 -35.76
C GLY A 4 -32.68 48.49 -36.76
N ARG A 5 -32.19 47.38 -36.18
CA ARG A 5 -31.77 46.15 -36.85
C ARG A 5 -32.97 45.47 -37.53
N ARG A 6 -32.88 45.31 -38.85
CA ARG A 6 -33.74 44.44 -39.65
C ARG A 6 -33.33 42.98 -39.44
N ARG A 7 -34.36 42.13 -39.34
CA ARG A 7 -34.30 40.68 -39.54
C ARG A 7 -33.80 40.38 -40.96
N PHE A 8 -32.97 39.35 -41.14
CA PHE A 8 -33.06 38.47 -42.30
C PHE A 8 -32.49 37.09 -41.97
N MET A 9 -33.29 36.07 -42.27
CA MET A 9 -32.99 34.65 -42.15
C MET A 9 -31.88 34.22 -43.12
N LYS A 10 -31.16 33.14 -42.78
CA LYS A 10 -30.96 31.98 -43.65
C LYS A 10 -30.36 30.80 -42.87
N ALA A 11 -31.09 29.70 -42.91
CA ALA A 11 -30.61 28.39 -42.54
C ALA A 11 -29.62 27.86 -43.58
N ALA A 12 -28.59 27.15 -43.13
CA ALA A 12 -27.93 26.11 -43.90
C ALA A 12 -27.43 25.06 -42.91
N ALA A 13 -28.09 23.90 -42.96
CA ALA A 13 -27.63 22.66 -42.37
C ALA A 13 -26.42 22.14 -43.17
N GLY A 14 -25.48 21.46 -42.50
CA GLY A 14 -24.51 20.62 -43.19
C GLY A 14 -23.16 20.50 -42.50
N GLY A 15 -22.96 19.39 -41.79
CA GLY A 15 -21.68 18.66 -41.79
C GLY A 15 -20.56 19.19 -40.89
N ALA A 16 -20.47 18.64 -39.67
CA ALA A 16 -19.20 18.42 -38.99
C ALA A 16 -19.35 17.29 -37.95
N LEU A 17 -19.60 16.07 -38.45
CA LEU A 17 -19.53 14.82 -37.69
C LEU A 17 -18.29 14.06 -38.18
N ALA A 18 -17.11 14.50 -37.76
CA ALA A 18 -15.84 13.81 -38.05
C ALA A 18 -14.74 14.27 -37.08
N ALA A 19 -14.84 13.87 -35.82
CA ALA A 19 -13.73 13.99 -34.86
C ALA A 19 -13.82 12.91 -33.76
N LEU A 20 -13.93 11.64 -34.16
CA LEU A 20 -13.94 10.50 -33.23
C LEU A 20 -13.41 9.23 -33.90
N ALA A 21 -12.12 9.22 -34.26
CA ALA A 21 -11.44 8.00 -34.70
C ALA A 21 -9.91 8.09 -34.62
N LEU A 22 -9.35 8.37 -33.45
CA LEU A 22 -7.96 8.02 -33.12
C LEU A 22 -7.93 7.41 -31.71
N ARG A 23 -8.68 6.31 -31.52
CA ARG A 23 -8.32 5.33 -30.48
C ARG A 23 -7.31 4.40 -31.13
N GLY A 24 -6.03 4.70 -30.92
CA GLY A 24 -4.96 3.77 -31.21
C GLY A 24 -5.28 2.43 -30.54
N ALA A 25 -5.30 1.37 -31.33
CA ALA A 25 -5.37 0.00 -30.85
C ALA A 25 -4.07 -0.35 -30.13
N GLY A 26 -3.87 0.23 -28.94
CA GLY A 26 -2.93 -0.29 -27.97
C GLY A 26 -3.40 -1.70 -27.65
N ARG A 27 -2.55 -2.69 -27.95
CA ARG A 27 -2.75 -4.08 -27.56
C ARG A 27 -3.05 -4.07 -26.07
N ALA A 28 -4.29 -4.39 -25.68
CA ALA A 28 -4.64 -4.50 -24.27
C ALA A 28 -3.72 -5.55 -23.67
N ILE A 29 -2.76 -5.11 -22.88
CA ILE A 29 -1.96 -5.99 -22.04
C ILE A 29 -3.01 -6.67 -21.16
N ALA A 30 -3.15 -7.98 -21.29
CA ALA A 30 -4.07 -8.74 -20.47
C ALA A 30 -3.78 -8.37 -19.02
N ASN A 31 -4.77 -7.79 -18.32
CA ASN A 31 -4.61 -7.41 -16.92
C ASN A 31 -4.11 -8.65 -16.18
N PRO A 32 -2.87 -8.66 -15.67
CA PRO A 32 -2.40 -9.79 -14.90
C PRO A 32 -3.38 -9.97 -13.75
N LYS A 33 -3.84 -11.22 -13.53
CA LYS A 33 -4.65 -11.55 -12.35
C LYS A 33 -3.89 -11.01 -11.15
N GLN A 34 -4.52 -10.07 -10.45
CA GLN A 34 -3.82 -9.31 -9.46
C GLN A 34 -3.55 -10.19 -8.25
N THR A 35 -2.28 -10.30 -7.92
CA THR A 35 -1.77 -11.15 -6.87
C THR A 35 -1.42 -10.25 -5.69
N PRO A 36 -1.66 -10.70 -4.46
CA PRO A 36 -1.14 -10.04 -3.28
C PRO A 36 0.34 -9.72 -3.45
N ILE A 37 0.77 -8.59 -2.88
CA ILE A 37 2.19 -8.21 -2.88
C ILE A 37 2.96 -9.28 -2.10
N ASP A 38 3.82 -10.01 -2.80
CA ASP A 38 4.52 -11.19 -2.30
C ASP A 38 6.01 -10.95 -2.03
N ARG A 39 6.45 -9.68 -2.11
CA ARG A 39 7.85 -9.28 -1.93
C ARG A 39 7.95 -8.02 -1.10
N HIS A 40 9.12 -7.86 -0.49
CA HIS A 40 9.52 -6.58 0.08
C HIS A 40 9.55 -5.49 -1.00
N LEU A 41 9.10 -4.29 -0.66
CA LEU A 41 9.06 -3.15 -1.56
C LEU A 41 9.95 -2.00 -1.08
N ALA A 42 10.75 -1.46 -1.98
CA ALA A 42 11.49 -0.23 -1.76
C ALA A 42 10.69 0.95 -2.31
N TRP A 43 10.39 1.93 -1.46
CA TRP A 43 9.72 3.15 -1.91
C TRP A 43 10.71 4.09 -2.58
N VAL A 44 10.33 4.59 -3.75
CA VAL A 44 11.08 5.58 -4.53
C VAL A 44 10.19 6.81 -4.70
N TRP A 45 10.70 7.96 -4.27
CA TRP A 45 10.03 9.25 -4.38
C TRP A 45 10.16 9.85 -5.78
N ARG A 46 11.40 10.01 -6.24
CA ARG A 46 11.75 10.58 -7.55
C ARG A 46 13.21 10.26 -7.85
N PHE A 47 13.55 10.09 -9.12
CA PHE A 47 14.89 9.62 -9.49
C PHE A 47 15.97 10.70 -9.30
N ASP A 48 15.63 11.98 -9.49
CA ASP A 48 16.55 13.09 -9.18
C ASP A 48 17.06 13.08 -7.73
N ASP A 49 16.28 12.52 -6.80
CA ASP A 49 16.71 12.34 -5.42
C ASP A 49 17.23 10.94 -5.15
N ASP A 50 16.52 9.90 -5.56
CA ASP A 50 16.79 8.54 -5.10
C ASP A 50 17.82 7.78 -5.94
N GLY A 51 18.23 8.33 -7.08
CA GLY A 51 19.32 7.82 -7.90
C GLY A 51 18.89 7.34 -9.28
N ASP A 52 19.85 6.80 -10.01
CA ASP A 52 19.65 6.31 -11.38
C ASP A 52 18.68 5.10 -11.40
N PRO A 53 17.68 5.07 -12.32
CA PRO A 53 16.75 3.95 -12.41
C PRO A 53 17.41 2.58 -12.61
N ALA A 54 18.53 2.49 -13.34
CA ALA A 54 19.22 1.22 -13.56
C ALA A 54 19.94 0.74 -12.30
N GLU A 55 20.56 1.63 -11.54
CA GLU A 55 21.17 1.29 -10.24
C GLU A 55 20.10 0.79 -9.25
N ILE A 56 18.95 1.47 -9.19
CA ILE A 56 17.81 1.05 -8.37
C ILE A 56 17.35 -0.35 -8.79
N ARG A 57 17.11 -0.57 -10.08
CA ARG A 57 16.66 -1.86 -10.63
C ARG A 57 17.64 -2.98 -10.27
N ASP A 58 18.93 -2.78 -10.53
CA ASP A 58 19.95 -3.80 -10.32
C ASP A 58 20.08 -4.16 -8.84
N ARG A 59 19.94 -3.17 -7.94
CA ARG A 59 19.87 -3.42 -6.50
C ARG A 59 18.63 -4.25 -6.13
N LEU A 60 17.46 -3.91 -6.66
CA LEU A 60 16.22 -4.64 -6.37
C LEU A 60 16.24 -6.08 -6.90
N VAL A 61 16.89 -6.32 -8.05
CA VAL A 61 17.16 -7.68 -8.56
C VAL A 61 17.97 -8.49 -7.55
N GLN A 62 19.09 -7.94 -7.06
CA GLN A 62 19.94 -8.62 -6.08
C GLN A 62 19.17 -8.96 -4.79
N GLN A 63 18.27 -8.08 -4.38
CA GLN A 63 17.50 -8.18 -3.15
C GLN A 63 16.19 -8.96 -3.32
N ARG A 64 15.85 -9.38 -4.55
CA ARG A 64 14.56 -10.00 -4.90
C ARG A 64 13.37 -9.17 -4.39
N ALA A 65 13.49 -7.85 -4.48
CA ALA A 65 12.49 -6.89 -4.04
C ALA A 65 11.69 -6.35 -5.24
N GLY A 66 10.58 -5.66 -4.95
CA GLY A 66 9.85 -4.83 -5.90
C GLY A 66 10.13 -3.35 -5.69
N ILE A 67 9.75 -2.54 -6.68
CA ILE A 67 9.74 -1.08 -6.57
C ILE A 67 8.33 -0.59 -6.27
N LEU A 68 8.22 0.42 -5.39
CA LEU A 68 7.02 1.22 -5.22
C LEU A 68 7.35 2.67 -5.60
N LEU A 69 7.06 3.06 -6.84
CA LEU A 69 7.44 4.37 -7.40
C LEU A 69 6.32 5.41 -7.24
N LYS A 70 6.67 6.62 -6.82
CA LYS A 70 5.72 7.73 -6.77
C LYS A 70 5.36 8.16 -8.18
N THR A 71 4.08 8.12 -8.52
CA THR A 71 3.62 8.47 -9.86
C THR A 71 2.91 9.82 -9.92
N HIS A 72 2.18 10.19 -8.86
CA HIS A 72 1.40 11.43 -8.83
C HIS A 72 1.14 11.96 -7.42
N ASP A 73 0.77 13.24 -7.37
CA ASP A 73 0.27 13.99 -6.22
C ASP A 73 -1.13 14.53 -6.57
N GLY A 74 -2.17 13.97 -5.96
CA GLY A 74 -3.55 14.20 -6.38
C GLY A 74 -3.71 13.92 -7.87
N SER A 75 -4.12 14.91 -8.65
CA SER A 75 -4.29 14.77 -10.11
C SER A 75 -3.04 15.12 -10.93
N THR A 76 -1.90 15.38 -10.29
CA THR A 76 -0.68 15.88 -10.97
C THR A 76 0.44 14.86 -10.96
N TYR A 77 0.91 14.50 -12.15
CA TYR A 77 2.02 13.58 -12.35
C TYR A 77 3.37 14.09 -11.81
N MET A 78 4.23 13.18 -11.37
CA MET A 78 5.48 13.49 -10.67
C MET A 78 6.55 14.18 -11.52
N GLY A 79 6.47 14.14 -12.85
CA GLY A 79 7.37 14.83 -13.78
C GLY A 79 7.33 16.36 -13.67
N LYS A 80 6.36 16.90 -12.90
CA LYS A 80 6.39 18.30 -12.46
C LYS A 80 7.51 18.59 -11.45
N TRP A 81 7.91 17.61 -10.65
CA TRP A 81 8.90 17.74 -9.57
C TRP A 81 10.15 16.86 -9.77
N ASP A 82 10.14 15.99 -10.77
CA ASP A 82 11.26 15.13 -11.15
C ASP A 82 11.64 15.46 -12.59
N ALA A 83 12.78 16.14 -12.76
CA ALA A 83 13.29 16.57 -14.06
C ALA A 83 14.20 15.50 -14.71
N SER A 84 14.45 14.39 -14.01
CA SER A 84 15.19 13.27 -14.55
C SER A 84 14.48 12.67 -15.77
N TRP A 85 15.21 11.84 -16.52
CA TRP A 85 14.64 11.03 -17.58
C TRP A 85 13.49 10.10 -17.11
N GLY A 86 13.53 9.69 -15.84
CA GLY A 86 12.53 8.83 -15.24
C GLY A 86 11.33 9.59 -14.65
N GLY A 87 11.31 10.93 -14.70
CA GLY A 87 10.20 11.73 -14.19
C GLY A 87 8.88 11.33 -14.83
N VAL A 88 7.91 10.88 -14.02
CA VAL A 88 6.62 10.37 -14.51
C VAL A 88 5.79 11.53 -15.06
N THR A 89 5.76 11.74 -16.38
CA THR A 89 5.02 12.86 -17.02
C THR A 89 3.60 12.52 -17.42
N GLY A 90 3.23 11.23 -17.41
CA GLY A 90 1.93 10.74 -17.83
C GLY A 90 1.89 9.22 -17.98
N PRO A 91 0.78 8.67 -18.49
CA PRO A 91 0.56 7.23 -18.59
C PRO A 91 1.60 6.49 -19.44
N GLU A 92 2.09 7.12 -20.52
CA GLU A 92 3.11 6.53 -21.39
C GLU A 92 4.43 6.30 -20.65
N LYS A 93 4.83 7.25 -19.79
CA LYS A 93 6.04 7.12 -18.99
C LYS A 93 5.88 6.07 -17.90
N VAL A 94 4.68 5.91 -17.33
CA VAL A 94 4.38 4.78 -16.41
C VAL A 94 4.62 3.45 -17.11
N ARG A 95 4.13 3.29 -18.35
CA ARG A 95 4.31 2.08 -19.15
C ARG A 95 5.79 1.78 -19.41
N GLU A 96 6.54 2.78 -19.84
CA GLU A 96 7.97 2.66 -20.10
C GLU A 96 8.74 2.20 -18.85
N LEU A 97 8.45 2.79 -17.68
CA LEU A 97 9.09 2.42 -16.41
C LEU A 97 8.64 1.03 -15.95
N ALA A 98 7.36 0.69 -16.07
CA ALA A 98 6.87 -0.64 -15.76
C ALA A 98 7.58 -1.69 -16.61
N GLU A 99 7.64 -1.52 -17.94
CA GLU A 99 8.38 -2.41 -18.84
C GLU A 99 9.87 -2.52 -18.47
N PHE A 100 10.50 -1.40 -18.12
CA PHE A 100 11.90 -1.35 -17.70
C PHE A 100 12.19 -2.19 -16.44
N PHE A 101 11.37 -2.08 -15.39
CA PHE A 101 11.56 -2.86 -14.16
C PHE A 101 11.09 -4.31 -14.30
N GLU A 102 9.93 -4.52 -14.91
CA GLU A 102 9.33 -5.86 -15.07
C GLU A 102 10.17 -6.77 -15.96
N SER A 103 10.78 -6.24 -17.03
CA SER A 103 11.67 -7.01 -17.91
C SER A 103 12.93 -7.53 -17.21
N ALA A 104 13.32 -6.92 -16.09
CA ALA A 104 14.40 -7.40 -15.22
C ALA A 104 13.90 -8.26 -14.04
N GLY A 105 12.60 -8.54 -13.97
CA GLY A 105 11.99 -9.34 -12.90
C GLY A 105 11.78 -8.57 -11.58
N VAL A 106 11.80 -7.24 -11.62
CA VAL A 106 11.45 -6.36 -10.50
C VAL A 106 9.97 -5.95 -10.63
N PRO A 107 9.08 -6.43 -9.75
CA PRO A 107 7.66 -6.05 -9.78
C PRO A 107 7.49 -4.54 -9.62
N PHE A 108 6.73 -3.94 -10.54
CA PHE A 108 6.47 -2.51 -10.59
C PHE A 108 5.15 -2.18 -9.91
N HIS A 109 5.24 -1.53 -8.76
CA HIS A 109 4.10 -0.99 -8.02
C HIS A 109 4.18 0.53 -8.01
N ALA A 110 3.02 1.18 -7.87
CA ALA A 110 2.94 2.63 -7.81
C ALA A 110 2.42 3.11 -6.46
N TRP A 111 2.81 4.32 -6.07
CA TRP A 111 2.14 5.05 -4.99
C TRP A 111 1.86 6.50 -5.38
N SER A 112 0.96 7.12 -4.63
CA SER A 112 0.60 8.53 -4.81
C SER A 112 0.17 9.18 -3.51
N VAL A 113 0.39 10.49 -3.41
CA VAL A 113 -0.25 11.28 -2.35
C VAL A 113 -1.67 11.56 -2.76
N THR A 114 -2.64 11.11 -1.97
CA THR A 114 -4.05 11.46 -2.16
C THR A 114 -4.40 12.74 -1.40
N ARG A 115 -5.21 13.61 -2.01
CA ARG A 115 -5.58 14.90 -1.43
C ARG A 115 -7.09 15.04 -1.25
N GLY A 116 -7.87 14.32 -2.05
CA GLY A 116 -9.33 14.42 -2.10
C GLY A 116 -9.85 15.70 -2.76
N VAL A 117 -8.97 16.55 -3.30
CA VAL A 117 -9.35 17.88 -3.79
C VAL A 117 -10.18 17.79 -5.07
N ASP A 118 -9.86 16.81 -5.92
CA ASP A 118 -10.61 16.46 -7.12
C ASP A 118 -10.77 14.94 -7.17
N PRO A 119 -11.72 14.36 -6.40
CA PRO A 119 -11.78 12.92 -6.16
C PRO A 119 -11.99 12.11 -7.45
N VAL A 120 -12.72 12.66 -8.42
CA VAL A 120 -12.93 12.00 -9.73
C VAL A 120 -11.63 11.99 -10.52
N ARG A 121 -10.96 13.14 -10.66
CA ARG A 121 -9.72 13.18 -11.43
C ARG A 121 -8.58 12.40 -10.75
N GLU A 122 -8.51 12.40 -9.42
CA GLU A 122 -7.57 11.58 -8.66
C GLU A 122 -7.78 10.08 -8.96
N ALA A 123 -9.03 9.62 -8.99
CA ALA A 123 -9.37 8.24 -9.37
C ALA A 123 -9.03 7.92 -10.84
N GLU A 124 -9.25 8.87 -11.76
CA GLU A 124 -8.87 8.69 -13.17
C GLU A 124 -7.35 8.55 -13.36
N VAL A 125 -6.54 9.38 -12.70
CA VAL A 125 -5.08 9.28 -12.75
C VAL A 125 -4.60 7.96 -12.14
N ALA A 126 -5.18 7.55 -11.01
CA ALA A 126 -4.93 6.25 -10.42
C ALA A 126 -5.23 5.09 -11.40
N ALA A 127 -6.36 5.15 -12.10
CA ALA A 127 -6.73 4.16 -13.10
C ALA A 127 -5.79 4.18 -14.31
N GLU A 128 -5.39 5.37 -14.78
CA GLU A 128 -4.38 5.53 -15.86
C GLU A 128 -3.06 4.85 -15.48
N VAL A 129 -2.57 5.04 -14.26
CA VAL A 129 -1.32 4.42 -13.76
C VAL A 129 -1.44 2.88 -13.75
N LEU A 130 -2.53 2.35 -13.20
CA LEU A 130 -2.77 0.91 -13.15
C LEU A 130 -2.90 0.29 -14.55
N ALA A 131 -3.65 0.94 -15.45
CA ALA A 131 -3.82 0.49 -16.83
C ALA A 131 -2.53 0.53 -17.66
N ASN A 132 -1.49 1.21 -17.16
CA ASN A 132 -0.18 1.33 -17.81
C ASN A 132 0.92 0.54 -17.09
N GLY A 133 0.57 -0.51 -16.35
CA GLY A 133 1.52 -1.55 -15.96
C GLY A 133 1.86 -1.63 -14.47
N ALA A 134 1.35 -0.71 -13.64
CA ALA A 134 1.47 -0.86 -12.19
C ALA A 134 0.63 -2.07 -11.71
N ARG A 135 1.28 -3.00 -10.97
CA ARG A 135 0.61 -4.18 -10.39
C ARG A 135 -0.35 -3.82 -9.28
N SER A 136 -0.08 -2.73 -8.56
CA SER A 136 -0.93 -2.17 -7.50
C SER A 136 -0.71 -0.66 -7.37
N LEU A 137 -1.64 0.01 -6.69
CA LEU A 137 -1.51 1.41 -6.31
C LEU A 137 -1.66 1.58 -4.79
N THR A 138 -0.71 2.28 -4.17
CA THR A 138 -0.74 2.65 -2.76
C THR A 138 -1.09 4.12 -2.59
N PHE A 139 -2.17 4.43 -1.89
CA PHE A 139 -2.54 5.78 -1.47
C PHE A 139 -1.76 6.14 -0.20
N ASP A 140 -0.81 7.05 -0.31
CA ASP A 140 -0.20 7.71 0.84
C ASP A 140 -1.21 8.68 1.46
N LEU A 141 -1.71 8.29 2.64
CA LEU A 141 -2.81 8.96 3.36
C LEU A 141 -2.28 9.58 4.64
N GLU A 142 -1.81 10.81 4.54
CA GLU A 142 -1.38 11.59 5.70
C GLU A 142 -2.38 12.72 6.05
N PRO A 143 -2.45 13.10 7.33
CA PRO A 143 -3.16 14.29 7.76
C PRO A 143 -2.73 15.55 7.00
N ALA A 144 -3.59 16.57 7.00
CA ALA A 144 -3.31 17.83 6.34
C ALA A 144 -2.07 18.55 6.94
N GLU A 145 -0.88 18.32 6.37
CA GLU A 145 0.26 19.21 6.56
C GLU A 145 0.19 20.34 5.53
N GLY A 146 -0.47 21.43 5.92
CA GLY A 146 -0.78 22.54 5.01
C GLY A 146 -1.73 22.11 3.90
N LYS A 147 -1.23 22.04 2.65
CA LYS A 147 -1.99 21.63 1.45
C LYS A 147 -1.35 20.45 0.70
N ALA A 148 -0.37 19.79 1.31
CA ALA A 148 0.41 18.75 0.65
C ALA A 148 -0.34 17.41 0.57
N TYR A 149 -1.17 17.11 1.57
CA TYR A 149 -1.81 15.80 1.78
C TYR A 149 -3.35 15.91 1.81
N TRP A 150 -4.00 15.01 2.55
CA TRP A 150 -5.45 14.89 2.64
C TRP A 150 -6.11 16.19 3.12
N GLN A 151 -7.13 16.66 2.40
CA GLN A 151 -7.73 18.00 2.62
C GLN A 151 -9.25 17.98 2.75
N ARG A 152 -9.87 16.79 2.80
CA ARG A 152 -11.31 16.63 2.64
C ARG A 152 -11.91 15.69 3.67
N GLY A 153 -13.20 15.37 3.53
CA GLY A 153 -13.91 14.50 4.45
C GLY A 153 -14.10 13.08 3.91
N PRO A 154 -14.74 12.21 4.69
CA PRO A 154 -15.13 10.86 4.28
C PRO A 154 -15.83 10.77 2.91
N ALA A 155 -16.67 11.75 2.55
CA ALA A 155 -17.42 11.73 1.30
C ALA A 155 -16.50 11.74 0.07
N GLU A 156 -15.45 12.56 0.08
CA GLU A 156 -14.49 12.61 -1.02
C GLU A 156 -13.64 11.33 -1.10
N ALA A 157 -13.31 10.71 0.03
CA ALA A 157 -12.62 9.42 0.06
C ALA A 157 -13.50 8.32 -0.58
N MET A 158 -14.79 8.27 -0.22
CA MET A 158 -15.74 7.34 -0.84
C MET A 158 -15.90 7.59 -2.34
N GLN A 159 -15.90 8.86 -2.78
CA GLN A 159 -16.00 9.19 -4.19
C GLN A 159 -14.77 8.71 -4.99
N ILE A 160 -13.56 8.85 -4.44
CA ILE A 160 -12.34 8.26 -5.04
C ILE A 160 -12.53 6.75 -5.18
N GLY A 161 -12.91 6.07 -4.09
CA GLY A 161 -13.09 4.62 -4.07
C GLY A 161 -14.11 4.12 -5.08
N TRP A 162 -15.29 4.74 -5.14
CA TRP A 162 -16.34 4.38 -6.09
C TRP A 162 -15.92 4.58 -7.53
N GLU A 163 -15.29 5.72 -7.84
CA GLU A 163 -14.88 6.01 -9.21
C GLU A 163 -13.74 5.08 -9.65
N LEU A 164 -12.77 4.83 -8.78
CA LEU A 164 -11.67 3.91 -9.10
C LEU A 164 -12.15 2.48 -9.25
N ARG A 165 -13.05 1.99 -8.39
CA ARG A 165 -13.64 0.65 -8.55
C ARG A 165 -14.57 0.56 -9.76
N ARG A 166 -15.17 1.66 -10.22
CA ARG A 166 -15.92 1.71 -11.49
C ARG A 166 -14.99 1.57 -12.69
N LEU A 167 -13.83 2.22 -12.65
CA LEU A 167 -12.84 2.21 -13.74
C LEU A 167 -12.00 0.92 -13.76
N MET A 168 -11.60 0.45 -12.59
CA MET A 168 -10.67 -0.66 -12.37
C MET A 168 -11.22 -1.58 -11.26
N PRO A 169 -12.29 -2.35 -11.53
CA PRO A 169 -13.01 -3.12 -10.49
C PRO A 169 -12.12 -4.09 -9.73
N ASP A 170 -11.18 -4.72 -10.43
CA ASP A 170 -10.31 -5.75 -9.88
C ASP A 170 -8.94 -5.22 -9.42
N ALA A 171 -8.75 -3.89 -9.31
CA ALA A 171 -7.48 -3.29 -8.90
C ALA A 171 -7.06 -3.63 -7.46
N TYR A 172 -5.76 -3.77 -7.22
CA TYR A 172 -5.16 -4.12 -5.94
C TYR A 172 -4.71 -2.80 -5.35
N LEU A 173 -5.51 -2.34 -4.40
CA LEU A 173 -5.41 -1.01 -3.84
C LEU A 173 -4.92 -1.12 -2.41
N VAL A 174 -3.98 -0.28 -2.06
CA VAL A 174 -3.39 -0.22 -0.72
C VAL A 174 -3.60 1.18 -0.19
N VAL A 175 -3.86 1.33 1.10
CA VAL A 175 -3.78 2.63 1.79
C VAL A 175 -2.62 2.61 2.77
N ALA A 176 -1.79 3.65 2.77
CA ALA A 176 -0.62 3.78 3.62
C ALA A 176 -0.77 4.98 4.56
N PRO A 177 -1.42 4.80 5.73
CA PRO A 177 -1.62 5.88 6.67
C PRO A 177 -0.39 6.11 7.56
N ASP A 178 -0.32 7.31 8.14
CA ASP A 178 0.39 7.50 9.40
C ASP A 178 -0.29 6.64 10.49
N PRO A 179 0.44 5.70 11.14
CA PRO A 179 -0.18 4.72 12.01
C PRO A 179 -0.48 5.23 13.42
N ARG A 180 -0.05 6.44 13.78
CA ARG A 180 -0.22 6.97 15.13
C ARG A 180 -1.72 7.13 15.42
N PRO A 181 -2.24 6.63 16.56
CA PRO A 181 -3.70 6.56 16.80
C PRO A 181 -4.45 7.87 16.60
N TRP A 182 -3.88 9.00 17.03
CA TRP A 182 -4.48 10.33 16.85
C TRP A 182 -4.47 10.82 15.40
N GLN A 183 -3.57 10.32 14.56
CA GLN A 183 -3.54 10.65 13.14
C GLN A 183 -4.63 9.87 12.39
N LEU A 184 -4.89 8.63 12.80
CA LEU A 184 -5.98 7.82 12.25
C LEU A 184 -7.36 8.44 12.53
N GLU A 185 -7.51 9.25 13.58
CA GLU A 185 -8.77 9.97 13.87
C GLU A 185 -9.06 11.13 12.91
N VAL A 186 -8.04 11.65 12.21
CA VAL A 186 -8.17 12.86 11.36
C VAL A 186 -8.11 12.57 9.87
N VAL A 187 -7.92 11.31 9.48
CA VAL A 187 -7.99 10.84 8.09
C VAL A 187 -9.12 9.80 7.93
N PRO A 188 -9.74 9.69 6.75
CA PRO A 188 -10.87 8.78 6.51
C PRO A 188 -10.39 7.33 6.25
N ILE A 189 -9.63 6.76 7.19
CA ILE A 189 -9.04 5.43 7.04
C ILE A 189 -10.11 4.34 6.89
N GLY A 190 -11.28 4.51 7.52
CA GLY A 190 -12.41 3.58 7.37
C GLY A 190 -12.93 3.53 5.93
N GLU A 191 -13.06 4.68 5.28
CA GLU A 191 -13.50 4.80 3.90
C GLU A 191 -12.46 4.19 2.95
N PHE A 192 -11.18 4.51 3.11
CA PHE A 192 -10.11 3.89 2.32
C PHE A 192 -10.06 2.38 2.49
N ALA A 193 -10.14 1.88 3.73
CA ALA A 193 -10.18 0.44 4.01
C ALA A 193 -11.43 -0.26 3.43
N SER A 194 -12.51 0.47 3.14
CA SER A 194 -13.71 -0.13 2.53
C SER A 194 -13.49 -0.57 1.08
N PHE A 195 -12.60 0.11 0.34
CA PHE A 195 -12.31 -0.19 -1.06
C PHE A 195 -10.86 -0.60 -1.33
N CYS A 196 -9.94 -0.49 -0.37
CA CYS A 196 -8.59 -1.05 -0.45
C CYS A 196 -8.56 -2.52 -0.02
N ASP A 197 -7.63 -3.27 -0.60
CA ASP A 197 -7.38 -4.68 -0.33
C ASP A 197 -6.45 -4.87 0.88
N GLU A 198 -5.63 -3.86 1.18
CA GLU A 198 -4.56 -3.93 2.18
C GLU A 198 -4.25 -2.57 2.81
N ILE A 199 -3.69 -2.57 4.02
CA ILE A 199 -3.19 -1.36 4.71
C ILE A 199 -1.67 -1.45 4.88
N ALA A 200 -0.95 -0.41 4.50
CA ALA A 200 0.51 -0.33 4.57
C ALA A 200 1.00 0.81 5.48
N PRO A 201 0.86 0.69 6.81
CA PRO A 201 1.13 1.77 7.74
C PRO A 201 2.60 2.21 7.73
N GLN A 202 2.82 3.52 7.81
CA GLN A 202 4.13 4.17 7.84
C GLN A 202 4.78 4.13 9.25
N THR A 203 5.35 2.99 9.61
CA THR A 203 5.84 2.67 10.96
C THR A 203 7.27 3.17 11.22
N TYR A 204 7.44 4.50 11.30
CA TYR A 204 8.74 5.17 11.42
C TYR A 204 9.14 5.45 12.87
N TRP A 205 9.61 4.42 13.58
CA TRP A 205 9.86 4.49 15.03
C TRP A 205 10.79 5.63 15.46
N ASP A 206 11.94 5.82 14.80
CA ASP A 206 12.85 6.93 15.13
C ASP A 206 12.20 8.30 14.93
N THR A 207 11.44 8.46 13.84
CA THR A 207 10.72 9.70 13.54
C THR A 207 9.65 9.97 14.59
N PHE A 208 9.08 8.92 15.17
CA PHE A 208 8.05 9.01 16.18
C PHE A 208 8.63 9.19 17.59
N ASP A 209 9.90 8.85 17.82
CA ASP A 209 10.56 8.91 19.12
C ASP A 209 10.77 10.35 19.60
N SER A 210 9.76 10.90 20.30
CA SER A 210 9.81 12.26 20.81
C SER A 210 8.94 12.44 22.07
N PRO A 211 9.30 13.40 22.96
CA PRO A 211 8.51 13.68 24.17
C PRO A 211 7.06 14.07 23.89
N ALA A 212 6.79 14.69 22.73
CA ALA A 212 5.42 15.04 22.34
C ALA A 212 4.61 13.79 22.02
N ASN A 213 5.18 12.87 21.24
CA ASN A 213 4.51 11.62 20.90
C ASN A 213 4.37 10.70 22.10
N TYR A 214 5.31 10.67 23.06
CA TYR A 214 5.16 9.87 24.28
C TYR A 214 3.87 10.20 25.04
N ARG A 215 3.60 11.49 25.23
CA ARG A 215 2.36 11.94 25.88
C ARG A 215 1.12 11.55 25.09
N LEU A 216 1.17 11.67 23.76
CA LEU A 216 0.02 11.31 22.92
C LEU A 216 -0.23 9.80 22.91
N PHE A 217 0.83 8.99 22.84
CA PHE A 217 0.73 7.54 22.97
C PHE A 217 0.15 7.14 24.32
N GLU A 218 0.62 7.72 25.42
CA GLU A 218 0.05 7.51 26.75
C GLU A 218 -1.43 7.92 26.82
N MET A 219 -1.79 9.11 26.31
CA MET A 219 -3.18 9.58 26.26
C MET A 219 -4.10 8.65 25.47
N PHE A 220 -3.58 7.98 24.43
CA PHE A 220 -4.31 7.02 23.61
C PHE A 220 -4.26 5.58 24.15
N GLY A 221 -3.66 5.36 25.33
CA GLY A 221 -3.65 4.06 26.00
C GLY A 221 -2.49 3.14 25.61
N TYR A 222 -1.45 3.69 24.97
CA TYR A 222 -0.29 2.97 24.46
C TYR A 222 1.02 3.56 25.00
N PRO A 223 1.24 3.67 26.32
CA PRO A 223 2.46 4.30 26.84
C PRO A 223 3.73 3.60 26.29
N PRO A 224 4.72 4.35 25.78
CA PRO A 224 6.01 3.78 25.39
C PRO A 224 6.76 3.18 26.59
N GLY A 225 7.63 2.21 26.32
CA GLY A 225 8.47 1.59 27.33
C GLY A 225 9.66 2.47 27.76
N PRO A 226 10.54 1.97 28.65
CA PRO A 226 11.75 2.68 29.06
C PRO A 226 12.70 2.96 27.90
N ASP A 227 12.65 2.14 26.84
CA ASP A 227 13.46 2.27 25.63
C ASP A 227 12.83 3.23 24.59
N GLY A 228 11.76 3.95 24.96
CA GLY A 228 11.07 4.90 24.10
C GLY A 228 10.18 4.23 23.05
N ILE A 229 10.07 4.85 21.89
CA ILE A 229 9.28 4.33 20.76
C ILE A 229 10.17 3.42 19.91
N THR A 230 10.03 2.11 20.10
CA THR A 230 10.79 1.08 19.39
C THR A 230 10.02 0.53 18.17
N PRO A 231 10.66 -0.22 17.25
CA PRO A 231 9.97 -0.89 16.16
C PRO A 231 8.80 -1.77 16.65
N GLU A 232 9.00 -2.51 17.74
CA GLU A 232 8.01 -3.41 18.32
C GLU A 232 6.82 -2.66 18.91
N HIS A 233 7.10 -1.53 19.58
CA HIS A 233 6.07 -0.65 20.11
C HIS A 233 5.17 -0.14 18.98
N VAL A 234 5.76 0.46 17.94
CA VAL A 234 4.99 1.02 16.83
C VAL A 234 4.18 -0.06 16.12
N LEU A 235 4.76 -1.22 15.82
CA LEU A 235 4.05 -2.32 15.16
C LEU A 235 2.88 -2.84 16.01
N THR A 236 3.06 -2.99 17.32
CA THR A 236 2.01 -3.47 18.22
C THR A 236 0.83 -2.50 18.28
N VAL A 237 1.11 -1.21 18.47
CA VAL A 237 0.08 -0.16 18.51
C VAL A 237 -0.64 -0.07 17.17
N THR A 238 0.12 -0.10 16.07
CA THR A 238 -0.40 -0.07 14.70
C THR A 238 -1.35 -1.23 14.44
N ASN A 239 -0.95 -2.45 14.82
CA ASN A 239 -1.77 -3.65 14.63
C ASN A 239 -3.09 -3.55 15.39
N GLN A 240 -3.05 -3.06 16.63
CA GLN A 240 -4.25 -2.89 17.47
C GLN A 240 -5.17 -1.79 16.93
N ALA A 241 -4.60 -0.65 16.53
CA ALA A 241 -5.36 0.49 16.03
C ALA A 241 -6.03 0.18 14.68
N LEU A 242 -5.39 -0.61 13.81
CA LEU A 242 -5.90 -0.93 12.48
C LEU A 242 -6.70 -2.23 12.39
N ALA A 243 -6.61 -3.12 13.40
CA ALA A 243 -7.37 -4.38 13.44
C ALA A 243 -8.88 -4.23 13.16
N PRO A 244 -9.59 -3.19 13.64
CA PRO A 244 -11.02 -3.01 13.37
C PRO A 244 -11.38 -2.88 11.88
N HIS A 245 -10.41 -2.53 11.02
CA HIS A 245 -10.65 -2.40 9.58
C HIS A 245 -10.64 -3.75 8.83
N GLY A 246 -10.22 -4.84 9.47
CA GLY A 246 -10.31 -6.19 8.90
C GLY A 246 -9.51 -6.40 7.61
N ARG A 247 -8.45 -5.61 7.39
CA ARG A 247 -7.57 -5.72 6.23
C ARG A 247 -6.21 -6.31 6.62
N PRO A 248 -5.58 -7.10 5.73
CA PRO A 248 -4.19 -7.48 5.91
C PRO A 248 -3.30 -6.22 6.05
N ILE A 249 -2.29 -6.33 6.91
CA ILE A 249 -1.34 -5.24 7.18
C ILE A 249 0.03 -5.60 6.62
N ARG A 250 0.64 -4.66 5.90
CA ARG A 250 2.02 -4.73 5.42
C ARG A 250 2.80 -3.49 5.86
N PRO A 251 3.60 -3.55 6.92
CA PRO A 251 4.17 -2.34 7.49
C PRO A 251 5.28 -1.75 6.61
N VAL A 252 5.41 -0.43 6.65
CA VAL A 252 6.45 0.34 5.97
C VAL A 252 7.44 0.83 7.03
N GLY A 253 8.64 0.27 7.06
CA GLY A 253 9.65 0.57 8.07
C GLY A 253 10.53 1.78 7.73
N GLN A 254 11.28 2.23 8.75
CA GLN A 254 12.24 3.33 8.70
C GLN A 254 13.47 2.96 7.86
N GLY A 255 13.71 3.64 6.73
CA GLY A 255 14.82 3.31 5.84
C GLY A 255 16.21 3.57 6.43
N ALA A 256 16.38 4.55 7.31
CA ALA A 256 17.69 4.91 7.86
C ALA A 256 18.11 4.08 9.10
N ALA A 257 17.30 3.12 9.53
CA ALA A 257 17.55 2.35 10.75
C ALA A 257 18.64 1.29 10.58
N SER A 258 19.18 0.83 11.70
CA SER A 258 20.21 -0.20 11.74
C SER A 258 19.70 -1.59 11.35
N HIS A 259 20.64 -2.51 11.09
CA HIS A 259 20.34 -3.93 10.85
C HIS A 259 19.59 -4.55 12.03
N GLU A 260 20.01 -4.27 13.27
CA GLU A 260 19.42 -4.85 14.48
C GLU A 260 17.96 -4.40 14.67
N GLU A 261 17.69 -3.11 14.46
CA GLU A 261 16.31 -2.59 14.52
C GLU A 261 15.42 -3.21 13.45
N TRP A 262 15.93 -3.36 12.22
CA TRP A 262 15.21 -4.04 11.14
C TRP A 262 14.97 -5.52 11.42
N ALA A 263 15.92 -6.22 12.04
CA ALA A 263 15.74 -7.61 12.43
C ALA A 263 14.58 -7.74 13.45
N ARG A 264 14.54 -6.86 14.46
CA ARG A 264 13.47 -6.80 15.45
C ARG A 264 12.11 -6.41 14.84
N PHE A 265 12.11 -5.44 13.93
CA PHE A 265 10.93 -5.04 13.17
C PHE A 265 10.32 -6.19 12.38
N LEU A 266 11.14 -6.90 11.58
CA LEU A 266 10.68 -8.02 10.75
C LEU A 266 10.18 -9.18 11.60
N GLN A 267 10.88 -9.52 12.67
CA GLN A 267 10.45 -10.57 13.60
C GLN A 267 9.10 -10.22 14.25
N THR A 268 8.92 -8.96 14.66
CA THR A 268 7.67 -8.53 15.29
C THR A 268 6.52 -8.52 14.29
N ALA A 269 6.75 -8.00 13.08
CA ALA A 269 5.76 -8.02 12.01
C ALA A 269 5.30 -9.45 11.69
N GLU A 270 6.24 -10.41 11.59
CA GLU A 270 5.93 -11.83 11.40
C GLU A 270 5.10 -12.40 12.56
N SER A 271 5.47 -12.08 13.81
CA SER A 271 4.74 -12.55 14.99
C SER A 271 3.29 -12.02 15.09
N LEU A 272 3.04 -10.86 14.48
CA LEU A 272 1.72 -10.23 14.40
C LEU A 272 0.93 -10.70 13.16
N GLY A 273 1.49 -11.59 12.33
CA GLY A 273 0.84 -12.09 11.12
C GLY A 273 0.79 -11.07 9.98
N MET A 274 1.70 -10.09 9.97
CA MET A 274 1.78 -9.08 8.90
C MET A 274 2.48 -9.63 7.64
N GLY A 275 2.17 -9.02 6.49
CA GLY A 275 2.76 -9.35 5.20
C GLY A 275 4.21 -8.89 5.03
N GLU A 276 4.75 -9.05 3.81
CA GLU A 276 6.14 -8.68 3.49
C GLU A 276 6.41 -7.18 3.67
N ALA A 277 7.28 -6.80 4.59
CA ALA A 277 7.56 -5.39 4.87
C ALA A 277 7.99 -4.57 3.64
N SER A 278 7.65 -3.29 3.64
CA SER A 278 8.21 -2.27 2.75
C SER A 278 9.07 -1.28 3.55
N PHE A 279 9.77 -0.35 2.90
CA PHE A 279 10.50 0.70 3.62
C PHE A 279 10.55 2.03 2.86
N TRP A 280 10.56 3.11 3.64
CA TRP A 280 10.75 4.47 3.16
C TRP A 280 12.12 5.00 3.57
N ARG A 281 13.04 5.34 2.66
CA ARG A 281 13.00 5.25 1.18
C ARG A 281 14.30 4.65 0.65
N PHE A 282 14.31 4.26 -0.64
CA PHE A 282 15.45 3.61 -1.30
C PHE A 282 16.79 4.28 -1.00
N ARG A 283 16.89 5.61 -1.19
CA ARG A 283 18.13 6.36 -0.97
C ARG A 283 18.65 6.32 0.46
N THR A 284 17.75 6.30 1.43
CA THR A 284 18.11 6.33 2.86
C THR A 284 18.36 4.93 3.41
N ALA A 285 18.01 3.88 2.67
CA ALA A 285 18.22 2.50 3.07
C ALA A 285 19.71 2.16 3.07
N GLY A 286 20.29 2.12 4.27
CA GLY A 286 21.65 1.64 4.48
C GLY A 286 21.78 0.13 4.30
N ASP A 287 23.01 -0.36 4.24
CA ASP A 287 23.30 -1.79 4.05
C ASP A 287 22.64 -2.69 5.10
N GLY A 288 22.47 -2.18 6.32
CA GLY A 288 21.81 -2.92 7.40
C GLY A 288 20.35 -3.28 7.09
N VAL A 289 19.60 -2.38 6.45
CA VAL A 289 18.22 -2.65 6.01
C VAL A 289 18.20 -3.78 4.99
N TRP A 290 19.02 -3.65 3.95
CA TRP A 290 19.10 -4.62 2.87
C TRP A 290 19.53 -6.00 3.35
N GLN A 291 20.51 -6.06 4.26
CA GLN A 291 20.95 -7.30 4.87
C GLN A 291 19.81 -7.96 5.66
N ALA A 292 19.08 -7.21 6.49
CA ALA A 292 17.97 -7.74 7.29
C ALA A 292 16.83 -8.30 6.40
N LEU A 293 16.49 -7.62 5.30
CA LEU A 293 15.50 -8.10 4.33
C LEU A 293 15.97 -9.38 3.62
N SER A 294 17.22 -9.42 3.17
CA SER A 294 17.81 -10.62 2.55
C SER A 294 17.78 -11.83 3.49
N GLU A 295 18.15 -11.63 4.75
CA GLU A 295 18.11 -12.67 5.78
C GLU A 295 16.68 -13.15 6.05
N SER A 296 15.69 -12.25 6.07
CA SER A 296 14.27 -12.58 6.21
C SER A 296 13.78 -13.49 5.08
N VAL A 297 14.08 -13.14 3.83
CA VAL A 297 13.75 -13.96 2.66
C VAL A 297 14.41 -15.34 2.76
N ALA A 298 15.69 -15.40 3.13
CA ALA A 298 16.41 -16.66 3.27
C ALA A 298 15.79 -17.56 4.37
N ARG A 299 15.41 -16.98 5.51
CA ARG A 299 14.72 -17.71 6.59
C ARG A 299 13.40 -18.31 6.13
N LYS A 300 12.55 -17.54 5.45
CA LYS A 300 11.25 -18.01 4.93
C LYS A 300 11.41 -19.13 3.91
N GLN A 301 12.41 -19.03 3.04
CA GLN A 301 12.73 -20.10 2.07
C GLN A 301 13.15 -21.39 2.78
N GLU A 302 13.97 -21.31 3.83
CA GLU A 302 14.41 -22.46 4.59
C GLU A 302 13.26 -23.10 5.36
N GLN A 303 12.43 -22.30 6.04
CA GLN A 303 11.21 -22.77 6.72
C GLN A 303 10.27 -23.50 5.73
N SER A 304 10.09 -22.95 4.53
CA SER A 304 9.25 -23.55 3.48
C SER A 304 9.80 -24.90 3.01
N LYS A 305 11.13 -25.01 2.82
CA LYS A 305 11.78 -26.29 2.48
C LYS A 305 11.61 -27.33 3.58
N GLN A 306 11.81 -26.93 4.84
CA GLN A 306 11.65 -27.83 5.99
C GLN A 306 10.20 -28.30 6.16
N ALA A 307 9.23 -27.43 5.93
CA ALA A 307 7.81 -27.80 5.93
C ALA A 307 7.51 -28.82 4.81
N ALA A 308 8.02 -28.60 3.60
CA ALA A 308 7.83 -29.51 2.47
C ALA A 308 8.43 -30.91 2.72
N LEU A 309 9.61 -30.99 3.35
CA LEU A 309 10.23 -32.27 3.73
C LEU A 309 9.39 -33.03 4.77
N LYS A 310 8.76 -32.34 5.72
CA LYS A 310 7.91 -32.96 6.75
C LYS A 310 6.60 -33.52 6.18
N THR A 311 6.09 -32.93 5.08
CA THR A 311 4.85 -33.35 4.42
C THR A 311 5.03 -34.45 3.37
N GLN A 312 6.27 -34.85 3.05
CA GLN A 312 6.47 -36.00 2.17
C GLN A 312 5.92 -37.26 2.86
N PRO A 313 5.03 -38.03 2.21
CA PRO A 313 4.58 -39.30 2.75
C PRO A 313 5.82 -40.12 3.06
N ARG A 314 5.95 -40.60 4.30
CA ARG A 314 6.86 -41.71 4.55
C ARG A 314 6.39 -42.82 3.64
N ASP A 315 7.19 -43.18 2.64
CA ASP A 315 7.04 -44.43 1.92
C ASP A 315 7.15 -45.54 2.97
N ASN A 316 6.01 -45.86 3.59
CA ASN A 316 5.89 -47.03 4.43
C ASN A 316 6.16 -48.18 3.47
N PRO A 317 7.26 -48.95 3.65
CA PRO A 317 7.48 -50.10 2.82
C PRO A 317 6.22 -50.96 2.91
N ALA A 318 5.67 -51.29 1.74
CA ALA A 318 4.46 -52.10 1.64
C ALA A 318 4.58 -53.29 2.60
N PRO A 319 3.58 -53.56 3.45
CA PRO A 319 3.66 -54.67 4.38
C PRO A 319 3.94 -55.94 3.57
N ALA A 320 5.10 -56.54 3.83
CA ALA A 320 5.51 -57.77 3.18
C ALA A 320 4.44 -58.84 3.46
N GLY A 321 3.76 -59.25 2.39
CA GLY A 321 2.91 -60.43 2.26
C GLY A 321 2.25 -60.98 3.53
N GLN A 322 1.01 -60.57 3.81
CA GLN A 322 0.08 -61.46 4.49
C GLN A 322 -0.78 -62.18 3.44
N GLY A 323 -0.76 -63.50 3.54
CA GLY A 323 -1.27 -64.43 2.56
C GLY A 323 -2.76 -64.30 2.27
N LYS A 324 -3.10 -64.76 1.06
CA LYS A 324 -4.46 -64.99 0.57
C LYS A 324 -5.23 -65.89 1.54
N GLY A 325 -6.05 -65.29 2.40
CA GLY A 325 -7.13 -65.95 3.12
C GLY A 325 -8.46 -65.59 2.47
N ALA A 326 -9.11 -66.56 1.83
CA ALA A 326 -10.45 -66.42 1.31
C ALA A 326 -11.46 -66.24 2.46
N GLY A 327 -12.28 -65.20 2.39
CA GLY A 327 -13.37 -64.92 3.34
C GLY A 327 -14.52 -64.18 2.65
N PRO A 328 -15.78 -64.41 3.08
CA PRO A 328 -16.94 -64.40 2.20
C PRO A 328 -17.57 -63.02 1.99
N LYS A 329 -18.29 -62.90 0.86
CA LYS A 329 -19.22 -61.81 0.52
C LYS A 329 -20.23 -61.59 1.65
N VAL A 330 -20.33 -60.35 2.13
CA VAL A 330 -21.46 -59.88 2.92
C VAL A 330 -22.07 -58.67 2.23
N ASP A 331 -23.36 -58.79 1.97
CA ASP A 331 -24.20 -57.85 1.26
C ASP A 331 -24.38 -56.52 2.00
N SER A 332 -24.47 -55.45 1.23
CA SER A 332 -24.82 -54.11 1.68
C SER A 332 -26.28 -54.02 2.14
N PRO A 333 -26.57 -53.34 3.27
CA PRO A 333 -27.87 -52.74 3.49
C PRO A 333 -27.85 -51.26 3.14
N ARG A 334 -28.75 -50.93 2.23
CA ARG A 334 -29.28 -49.62 1.87
C ARG A 334 -30.05 -49.02 3.06
N ALA A 335 -29.67 -47.83 3.53
CA ALA A 335 -30.47 -46.98 4.41
C ALA A 335 -30.65 -45.63 3.69
N LYS A 336 -31.85 -45.34 3.17
CA LYS A 336 -32.97 -44.63 3.84
C LYS A 336 -32.60 -43.21 4.25
N THR A 337 -32.99 -42.30 3.36
CA THR A 337 -33.38 -40.91 3.60
C THR A 337 -34.47 -40.83 4.67
N GLU A 338 -34.25 -40.03 5.70
CA GLU A 338 -35.31 -39.46 6.55
C GLU A 338 -34.98 -38.00 6.83
N ASP A 339 -36.03 -37.19 6.65
CA ASP A 339 -36.14 -35.77 6.92
C ASP A 339 -35.98 -35.45 8.41
N ALA A 340 -35.36 -34.32 8.71
CA ALA A 340 -35.59 -33.60 9.96
C ALA A 340 -35.39 -32.10 9.72
N GLN A 341 -36.51 -31.39 9.56
CA GLN A 341 -36.63 -29.99 9.90
C GLN A 341 -36.61 -29.88 11.43
N GLU A 342 -35.76 -29.03 11.99
CA GLU A 342 -36.00 -28.48 13.33
C GLU A 342 -35.46 -27.05 13.40
N GLU A 343 -36.34 -26.17 13.90
CA GLU A 343 -36.14 -24.75 14.17
C GLU A 343 -35.07 -24.53 15.24
N ALA A 344 -34.28 -23.47 15.07
CA ALA A 344 -33.54 -22.86 16.18
C ALA A 344 -33.45 -21.34 15.97
N ASP A 345 -34.47 -20.65 16.46
CA ASP A 345 -34.37 -19.27 16.95
C ASP A 345 -33.41 -19.25 18.14
N GLY A 346 -32.42 -18.34 18.12
CA GLY A 346 -31.44 -18.25 19.19
C GLY A 346 -30.45 -17.12 19.01
N ALA A 347 -30.88 -15.92 19.39
CA ALA A 347 -30.13 -14.68 19.42
C ALA A 347 -28.68 -14.81 19.93
N ALA A 348 -27.71 -14.41 19.09
CA ALA A 348 -26.34 -14.09 19.50
C ALA A 348 -26.08 -12.61 19.19
N GLY A 349 -25.91 -11.83 20.25
CA GLY A 349 -25.82 -10.37 20.22
C GLY A 349 -24.60 -9.85 19.46
N ALA A 350 -24.87 -8.91 18.56
CA ALA A 350 -23.86 -8.01 18.01
C ALA A 350 -23.21 -7.20 19.15
N PRO A 351 -21.87 -7.03 19.17
CA PRO A 351 -21.24 -6.12 20.11
C PRO A 351 -21.69 -4.69 19.80
N ALA A 352 -22.31 -4.07 20.81
CA ALA A 352 -22.75 -2.69 20.78
C ALA A 352 -21.57 -1.76 20.45
N ASN A 353 -21.69 -1.02 19.35
CA ASN A 353 -20.93 0.18 19.08
C ASN A 353 -21.00 1.10 20.30
N ARG A 354 -19.89 1.22 21.04
CA ARG A 354 -19.76 2.26 22.05
C ARG A 354 -19.61 3.59 21.31
N PRO A 355 -20.47 4.59 21.55
CA PRO A 355 -20.23 5.92 21.02
C PRO A 355 -19.02 6.51 21.76
N TYR A 356 -17.95 6.83 21.02
CA TYR A 356 -16.92 7.76 21.47
C TYR A 356 -17.57 9.14 21.66
N ARG A 357 -18.17 9.35 22.83
CA ARG A 357 -18.73 10.63 23.26
C ARG A 357 -17.77 11.27 24.25
N ASN A 358 -17.34 12.49 23.90
CA ASN A 358 -16.63 13.47 24.72
C ASN A 358 -15.10 13.27 24.83
N LEU A 359 -14.41 13.31 23.70
CA LEU A 359 -13.05 13.87 23.67
C LEU A 359 -13.13 15.38 23.39
N PRO A 360 -12.27 16.21 24.01
CA PRO A 360 -12.25 17.66 23.77
C PRO A 360 -12.11 17.95 22.28
N ARG A 361 -12.92 18.86 21.73
CA ARG A 361 -12.72 19.38 20.37
C ARG A 361 -11.33 19.99 20.29
N PHE A 362 -10.38 19.27 19.68
CA PHE A 362 -9.06 19.79 19.39
C PHE A 362 -9.19 20.92 18.36
N ARG A 363 -9.00 22.17 18.81
CA ARG A 363 -8.66 23.27 17.91
C ARG A 363 -7.20 23.07 17.51
N SER A 364 -6.97 22.72 16.25
CA SER A 364 -5.63 22.70 15.63
C SER A 364 -4.94 24.06 15.79
N GLN A 365 -4.13 24.21 16.83
CA GLN A 365 -3.19 25.32 17.02
C GLN A 365 -1.72 24.87 17.12
N TYR A 366 -1.42 23.60 16.84
CA TYR A 366 -0.04 23.15 16.79
C TYR A 366 0.58 23.49 15.44
N ARG A 367 1.26 24.64 15.41
CA ARG A 367 2.28 24.96 14.41
C ARG A 367 3.46 24.03 14.71
N LEU A 368 3.73 23.08 13.81
CA LEU A 368 4.97 22.32 13.83
C LEU A 368 6.11 23.29 13.50
N ASP A 369 6.87 23.70 14.52
CA ASP A 369 8.14 24.39 14.30
C ASP A 369 9.17 23.36 13.83
N VAL A 370 9.16 23.09 12.52
CA VAL A 370 10.24 22.34 11.86
C VAL A 370 11.43 23.29 11.76
N ALA A 371 12.42 23.11 12.65
CA ALA A 371 13.68 23.82 12.56
C ALA A 371 14.42 23.37 11.28
N PRO A 372 14.90 24.30 10.43
CA PRO A 372 15.67 23.93 9.25
C PRO A 372 17.03 23.37 9.67
N SER A 373 17.33 22.15 9.23
CA SER A 373 18.65 21.53 9.37
C SER A 373 19.69 22.40 8.66
N ARG A 374 20.52 23.11 9.43
CA ARG A 374 21.66 23.86 8.90
C ARG A 374 22.73 22.89 8.43
N ASN A 375 22.84 22.70 7.12
CA ASN A 375 24.05 22.17 6.48
C ASN A 375 25.20 23.17 6.69
N ARG A 376 26.17 22.82 7.54
CA ARG A 376 27.44 23.53 7.66
C ARG A 376 28.34 23.07 6.51
N SER A 377 28.54 23.91 5.50
CA SER A 377 29.63 23.73 4.56
C SER A 377 30.95 24.04 5.27
N LEU A 378 31.88 23.08 5.23
CA LEU A 378 33.29 23.30 5.52
C LEU A 378 33.97 23.50 4.15
N LEU A 379 34.32 24.75 3.84
CA LEU A 379 35.33 25.04 2.82
C LEU A 379 36.68 25.25 3.52
N PRO A 380 37.77 24.64 3.05
CA PRO A 380 39.10 24.90 3.58
C PRO A 380 39.66 26.20 3.00
N GLY A 381 40.19 27.05 3.87
CA GLY A 381 40.95 28.24 3.49
C GLY A 381 42.33 27.85 2.94
N GLY A 382 42.65 28.38 1.76
CA GLY A 382 43.99 28.42 1.18
C GLY A 382 44.40 29.88 0.99
N ARG A 383 45.63 30.19 1.42
CA ARG A 383 46.29 31.50 1.45
C ARG A 383 46.57 32.03 0.03
N GLU A 384 46.48 33.35 -0.14
CA GLU A 384 47.60 34.28 -0.43
C GLU A 384 47.19 35.71 -0.09
#